data_AF-A0A3D2MS59-F1
#
_entry.id   AF-A0A3D2MS59-F1
#
_cell.length_a   1.000
_cell.length_b   1.000
_cell.length_c   1.000
_cell.angle_alpha   90.00
_cell.angle_beta   90.00
_cell.angle_gamma   90.00
#
_symmetry.space_group_name_H-M   'P 1'
#
loop_
_entity.id
_entity.type
_entity.pdbx_description
1 polymer ?
#
loop_
_entity_poly.entity_id
_entity_poly.type
_entity_poly.pdbx_seq_one_letter_code
_entity_poly.pdbx_strand_id
1 'polypeptide(L)'
;MRDSRTHQPLTYDVRLPDEAQADALRLLDASRAVVNQALEILWPHLDEFGSERAGPAWKDVGKYIGSPQPHGDRQWRCESEVVGRLLRQQAERT
;
A
#
# COMPACT_ATOMS: atom_id res chain seq x y z
N MET A 1 -4.28 -32.83 -21.12
CA MET A 1 -5.53 -32.07 -21.32
C MET A 1 -5.82 -31.32 -20.03
N ARG A 2 -5.74 -29.99 -20.03
CA ARG A 2 -6.12 -29.15 -18.88
C ARG A 2 -7.62 -28.92 -19.00
N ASP A 3 -8.37 -29.33 -17.98
CA ASP A 3 -9.81 -29.16 -17.90
C ASP A 3 -10.17 -27.67 -17.99
N SER A 4 -10.96 -27.32 -18.99
CA SER A 4 -11.42 -25.96 -19.27
C SER A 4 -12.35 -25.53 -18.15
N ARG A 5 -11.84 -24.83 -17.13
CA ARG A 5 -12.69 -24.22 -16.09
C ARG A 5 -13.78 -23.38 -16.76
N THR A 6 -15.03 -23.79 -16.62
CA THR A 6 -16.22 -23.06 -17.03
C THR A 6 -16.38 -21.82 -16.15
N HIS A 7 -15.62 -20.77 -16.47
CA HIS A 7 -15.77 -19.48 -15.83
C HIS A 7 -16.99 -18.79 -16.43
N GLN A 8 -18.18 -19.06 -15.89
CA GLN A 8 -19.38 -18.31 -16.24
C GLN A 8 -19.34 -16.96 -15.51
N PRO A 9 -19.31 -15.82 -16.23
CA PRO A 9 -19.42 -14.51 -15.61
C PRO A 9 -20.81 -14.38 -14.99
N LEU A 10 -20.89 -13.80 -13.80
CA LEU A 10 -22.16 -13.50 -13.15
C LEU A 10 -22.89 -12.43 -13.96
N THR A 11 -24.18 -12.64 -14.22
CA THR A 11 -25.03 -11.71 -14.97
C THR A 11 -25.46 -10.49 -14.16
N TYR A 12 -25.04 -10.39 -12.89
CA TYR A 12 -25.39 -9.33 -11.96
C TYR A 12 -24.15 -8.88 -11.17
N ASP A 13 -24.19 -7.61 -10.75
CA ASP A 13 -23.17 -7.04 -9.88
C ASP A 13 -23.20 -7.74 -8.51
N VAL A 14 -22.10 -8.40 -8.15
CA VAL A 14 -21.91 -8.86 -6.77
C VAL A 14 -21.46 -7.69 -5.93
N ARG A 15 -22.31 -7.27 -4.99
CA ARG A 15 -21.96 -6.33 -3.93
C ARG A 15 -21.64 -7.10 -2.65
N LEU A 16 -20.64 -6.62 -1.92
CA LEU A 16 -20.41 -7.09 -0.56
C LEU A 16 -21.56 -6.64 0.34
N PRO A 17 -21.82 -7.32 1.47
CA PRO A 17 -22.74 -6.81 2.47
C PRO A 17 -22.38 -5.37 2.90
N ASP A 18 -23.38 -4.55 3.21
CA ASP A 18 -23.19 -3.13 3.53
C ASP A 18 -22.20 -2.92 4.69
N GLU A 19 -22.24 -3.80 5.70
CA GLU A 19 -21.29 -3.77 6.82
C GLU A 19 -19.85 -3.97 6.37
N ALA A 20 -19.59 -4.94 5.48
CA ALA A 20 -18.27 -5.20 4.95
C ALA A 20 -17.77 -4.05 4.07
N GLN A 21 -18.67 -3.38 3.34
CA GLN A 21 -18.33 -2.17 2.59
C GLN A 21 -17.97 -1.01 3.53
N ALA A 22 -18.76 -0.79 4.57
CA ALA A 22 -18.50 0.25 5.57
C ALA A 22 -17.16 0.03 6.29
N ASP A 23 -16.86 -1.22 6.66
CA ASP A 23 -15.59 -1.57 7.29
C ASP A 23 -14.40 -1.39 6.35
N ALA A 24 -14.55 -1.73 5.07
CA ALA A 24 -13.52 -1.49 4.06
C ALA A 24 -13.22 0.02 3.91
N LEU A 25 -14.25 0.87 3.93
CA LEU A 25 -14.08 2.32 3.89
C LEU A 25 -13.36 2.85 5.14
N ARG A 26 -13.73 2.37 6.33
CA ARG A 26 -13.03 2.73 7.58
C ARG A 26 -11.56 2.33 7.54
N LEU A 27 -11.26 1.14 7.03
CA LEU A 27 -9.89 0.66 6.89
C LEU A 27 -9.10 1.51 5.87
N LEU A 28 -9.75 1.90 4.76
CA LEU A 28 -9.15 2.78 3.77
C LEU A 28 -8.79 4.15 4.35
N ASP A 29 -9.70 4.76 5.12
CA ASP A 29 -9.46 6.05 5.76
C ASP A 29 -8.33 5.96 6.80
N ALA A 30 -8.32 4.92 7.63
CA ALA A 30 -7.25 4.67 8.59
C ALA A 30 -5.90 4.47 7.89
N SER A 31 -5.87 3.69 6.81
CA SER A 31 -4.67 3.44 6.03
C SER A 31 -4.12 4.72 5.36
N ARG A 32 -5.02 5.56 4.85
CA ARG A 32 -4.65 6.86 4.27
C ARG A 32 -3.98 7.78 5.30
N ALA A 33 -4.48 7.80 6.54
CA ALA A 33 -3.87 8.59 7.60
C ALA A 33 -2.44 8.12 7.90
N VAL A 34 -2.21 6.80 7.98
CA VAL A 34 -0.87 6.23 8.19
C VAL A 34 0.07 6.53 7.02
N VAL A 35 -0.40 6.38 5.78
CA VAL A 35 0.39 6.70 4.57
C VAL A 35 0.80 8.18 4.55
N ASN A 36 -0.14 9.09 4.81
CA ASN A 36 0.15 10.52 4.84
C ASN A 36 1.17 10.88 5.92
N GLN A 37 1.00 10.34 7.13
CA GLN A 37 1.95 10.56 8.21
C GLN A 37 3.35 10.03 7.86
N ALA A 38 3.44 8.85 7.26
CA ALA A 38 4.72 8.29 6.81
C ALA A 38 5.36 9.14 5.70
N LEU A 39 4.57 9.70 4.77
CA LEU A 39 5.07 10.61 3.75
C LEU A 39 5.64 11.90 4.37
N GLU A 40 4.95 12.50 5.33
CA GLU A 40 5.43 13.69 6.03
C GLU A 40 6.77 13.44 6.75
N ILE A 41 6.89 12.29 7.43
CA ILE A 41 8.12 11.90 8.13
C ILE A 41 9.28 11.70 7.15
N LEU A 42 9.01 11.09 5.98
CA LEU A 42 10.04 10.68 5.03
C LEU A 42 10.35 11.72 3.95
N TRP A 43 9.53 12.77 3.83
CA TRP A 43 9.74 13.83 2.85
C TRP A 43 11.14 14.46 2.89
N PRO A 44 11.76 14.72 4.07
CA PRO A 44 13.13 15.24 4.14
C PRO A 44 14.20 14.29 3.55
N HIS A 45 13.86 13.02 3.34
CA HIS A 45 14.75 12.00 2.76
C HIS A 45 14.41 11.68 1.30
N LEU A 46 13.64 12.53 0.61
CA LEU A 46 13.15 12.26 -0.75
C LEU A 46 14.27 11.85 -1.72
N ASP A 47 15.42 12.51 -1.66
CA ASP A 47 16.56 12.26 -2.55
C ASP A 47 17.09 10.81 -2.43
N GLU A 48 17.04 10.24 -1.22
CA GLU A 48 17.47 8.87 -0.96
C GLU A 48 16.56 7.85 -1.68
N PHE A 49 15.28 8.17 -1.85
CA PHE A 49 14.32 7.35 -2.61
C PHE A 49 14.51 7.46 -4.14
N GLY A 50 15.30 8.42 -4.62
CA GLY A 50 15.72 8.51 -6.02
C GLY A 50 16.90 7.60 -6.36
N SER A 51 17.63 7.12 -5.34
CA SER A 51 18.81 6.27 -5.48
C SER A 51 18.45 4.78 -5.74
N GLU A 52 19.46 3.92 -5.82
CA GLU A 52 19.44 2.56 -6.36
C GLU A 52 18.14 1.74 -6.13
N ARG A 53 17.43 1.43 -7.23
CA ARG A 53 16.10 0.80 -7.23
C ARG A 53 16.18 -0.72 -7.18
N ALA A 54 16.56 -1.29 -6.04
CA ALA A 54 16.59 -2.75 -5.88
C ALA A 54 15.46 -3.26 -4.97
N GLY A 55 14.42 -3.82 -5.58
CA GLY A 55 13.39 -4.60 -4.87
C GLY A 55 12.15 -3.80 -4.41
N PRO A 56 11.32 -4.43 -3.54
CA PRO A 56 10.06 -3.85 -3.08
C PRO A 56 10.23 -2.51 -2.38
N ALA A 57 9.37 -1.55 -2.67
CA ALA A 57 9.48 -0.19 -2.16
C ALA A 57 9.33 -0.11 -0.64
N TRP A 58 8.56 -1.02 -0.04
CA TRP A 58 8.40 -1.09 1.41
C TRP A 58 9.73 -1.33 2.15
N LYS A 59 10.72 -1.97 1.51
CA LYS A 59 12.02 -2.22 2.14
C LYS A 59 12.83 -0.94 2.34
N ASP A 60 12.69 0.05 1.45
CA ASP A 60 13.36 1.33 1.61
C ASP A 60 12.73 2.13 2.75
N VAL A 61 11.40 2.15 2.83
CA VAL A 61 10.66 2.75 3.95
C VAL A 61 11.08 2.10 5.28
N GLY A 62 11.23 0.78 5.32
CA GLY A 62 11.65 0.02 6.49
C GLY A 62 13.06 0.36 7.00
N LYS A 63 13.91 1.05 6.22
CA LYS A 63 15.21 1.55 6.68
C LYS A 63 15.07 2.74 7.64
N TYR A 64 13.96 3.48 7.54
CA TYR A 64 13.74 4.73 8.28
C TYR A 64 12.70 4.54 9.40
N ILE A 65 11.60 3.87 9.09
CA ILE A 65 10.46 3.74 10.01
C ILE A 65 9.88 2.33 10.00
N GLY A 66 9.49 1.86 11.19
CA GLY A 66 8.77 0.60 11.38
C GLY A 66 7.25 0.79 11.41
N SER A 67 6.53 -0.31 11.57
CA SER A 67 5.07 -0.28 11.75
C SER A 67 4.70 0.61 12.94
N PRO A 68 3.79 1.59 12.77
CA PRO A 68 3.31 2.40 13.90
C PRO A 68 2.47 1.57 14.88
N GLN A 69 2.00 0.40 14.46
CA GLN A 69 1.28 -0.54 15.31
C GLN A 69 2.14 -1.74 15.71
N PRO A 70 2.02 -2.26 16.95
CA PRO A 70 2.88 -3.33 17.46
C PRO A 70 2.69 -4.70 16.78
N HIS A 71 1.59 -4.93 16.03
CA HIS A 71 1.25 -6.26 15.48
C HIS A 71 0.95 -6.29 13.97
N GLY A 72 1.35 -5.26 13.23
CA GLY A 72 0.88 -5.02 11.86
C GLY A 72 1.84 -5.35 10.72
N ASP A 73 2.57 -6.48 10.68
CA ASP A 73 3.59 -6.71 9.63
C ASP A 73 3.00 -6.71 8.19
N ARG A 74 1.77 -7.20 7.99
CA ARG A 74 1.17 -7.26 6.65
C ARG A 74 0.53 -5.95 6.19
N GLN A 75 -0.28 -5.33 7.04
CA GLN A 75 -0.90 -4.03 6.72
C GLN A 75 0.17 -2.97 6.51
N TRP A 76 1.15 -2.90 7.43
CA TRP A 76 2.26 -1.98 7.30
C TRP A 76 3.06 -2.21 6.03
N ARG A 77 3.33 -3.46 5.63
CA ARG A 77 3.98 -3.76 4.34
C ARG A 77 3.22 -3.18 3.16
N CYS A 78 1.89 -3.23 3.16
CA CYS A 78 1.09 -2.65 2.08
C CYS A 78 1.16 -1.11 2.10
N GLU A 79 1.03 -0.50 3.27
CA GLU A 79 1.10 0.97 3.44
C GLU A 79 2.48 1.52 3.06
N SER A 80 3.54 0.90 3.59
CA SER A 80 4.92 1.25 3.27
C SER A 80 5.30 0.99 1.81
N GLU A 81 4.70 -0.01 1.15
CA GLU A 81 4.87 -0.18 -0.30
C GLU A 81 4.26 0.99 -1.08
N VAL A 82 3.08 1.49 -0.66
CA VAL A 82 2.45 2.68 -1.28
C VAL A 82 3.31 3.92 -1.04
N VAL A 83 3.74 4.17 0.21
CA VAL A 83 4.61 5.29 0.58
C VAL A 83 5.89 5.29 -0.24
N GLY A 84 6.62 4.17 -0.28
CA GLY A 84 7.88 4.07 -1.00
C GLY A 84 7.71 4.26 -2.52
N ARG A 85 6.61 3.78 -3.11
CA ARG A 85 6.32 4.02 -4.53
C ARG A 85 6.07 5.49 -4.83
N LEU A 86 5.31 6.17 -3.97
CA LEU A 86 5.04 7.60 -4.11
C LEU A 86 6.33 8.43 -4.00
N LEU A 87 7.17 8.14 -3.00
CA LEU A 87 8.44 8.83 -2.82
C LEU A 87 9.41 8.58 -3.99
N ARG A 88 9.54 7.35 -4.48
CA ARG A 88 10.35 7.03 -5.68
C ARG A 88 9.87 7.80 -6.91
N GLN A 89 8.56 7.80 -7.16
CA GLN A 89 7.97 8.55 -8.29
C GLN A 89 8.17 10.05 -8.17
N GLN A 90 8.15 10.59 -6.95
CA GLN A 90 8.36 12.00 -6.71
C GLN A 90 9.83 12.40 -6.83
N ALA A 91 10.74 11.55 -6.36
CA ALA A 91 12.18 11.75 -6.52
C ALA A 91 12.60 11.77 -8.01
N GLU A 92 11.92 11.00 -8.86
CA GLU A 92 12.13 11.04 -10.33
C GLU A 92 11.75 12.36 -11.00
N ARG A 93 10.93 13.18 -10.35
CA ARG A 93 10.43 14.45 -10.89
C ARG A 93 11.23 15.66 -10.44
N THR A 94 12.16 15.46 -9.51
CA THR A 94 12.94 16.52 -8.87
C THR A 94 14.33 16.56 -9.50
#